data_AF-A0A3S2M6P8-F1
#
_entry.id   AF-A0A3S2M6P8-F1
#
_cell.length_a   1.000
_cell.length_b   1.000
_cell.length_c   1.000
_cell.angle_alpha   90.00
_cell.angle_beta   90.00
_cell.angle_gamma   90.00
#
_symmetry.space_group_name_H-M   'P 1'
#
loop_
_entity.id
_entity.type
_entity.pdbx_description
1 polymer ?
#
loop_
_entity_poly.entity_id
_entity_poly.type
_entity_poly.pdbx_seq_one_letter_code
_entity_poly.pdbx_strand_id
1 'polypeptide(L)'
;MARPQDGIPAPFSDPVYLKAAALDPSFALMWVEPHVLVSCDIKAEVAQQVKELILQDAVETEHPMALADEGEQENLEEAEGFAVYIHKRQKKEAKTTPALQLSHYLNIAEGQNAFLFWALNRKTLPSLFRVAIRVLAVPASTAPAERVFSHGGIIVCHHRAQLTDRLLVNLIFCNCNA
;
A
#
# COMPACT_ATOMS: atom_id res chain seq x y z
N MET A 1 -7.43 21.28 1.29
CA MET A 1 -8.20 20.09 1.76
C MET A 1 -9.34 20.55 2.66
N ALA A 2 -10.56 20.05 2.45
CA ALA A 2 -11.72 20.45 3.24
C ALA A 2 -11.54 20.07 4.72
N ARG A 3 -11.72 21.03 5.63
CA ARG A 3 -11.71 20.75 7.06
C ARG A 3 -13.01 20.03 7.44
N PRO A 4 -12.96 18.93 8.21
CA PRO A 4 -14.16 18.22 8.63
C PRO A 4 -14.98 19.15 9.53
N GLN A 5 -16.23 19.43 9.16
CA GLN A 5 -17.09 20.31 9.95
C GLN A 5 -17.72 19.64 11.17
N ASP A 6 -17.61 18.31 11.35
CA ASP A 6 -18.28 17.60 12.46
C ASP A 6 -17.44 16.46 13.08
N GLY A 7 -16.11 16.49 12.94
CA GLY A 7 -15.23 15.41 13.42
C GLY A 7 -15.38 14.07 12.68
N ILE A 8 -16.35 13.97 11.76
CA ILE A 8 -16.49 12.87 10.82
C ILE A 8 -15.53 13.13 9.65
N PRO A 9 -14.53 12.26 9.42
CA PRO A 9 -13.67 12.38 8.25
C PRO A 9 -14.54 12.27 6.99
N ALA A 10 -14.29 13.15 6.02
CA ALA A 10 -15.04 13.12 4.77
C ALA A 10 -14.84 11.75 4.08
N PRO A 11 -15.87 11.22 3.39
CA PRO A 11 -15.69 10.00 2.61
C PRO A 11 -14.53 10.18 1.63
N PHE A 12 -13.65 9.18 1.55
CA PHE A 12 -12.42 9.21 0.73
C PHE A 12 -11.37 10.25 1.16
N SER A 13 -11.41 10.74 2.41
CA SER A 13 -10.37 11.65 2.92
C SER A 13 -9.05 10.97 3.26
N ASP A 14 -8.99 9.64 3.21
CA ASP A 14 -7.77 8.89 3.52
C ASP A 14 -6.70 9.15 2.43
N PRO A 15 -5.47 9.56 2.81
CA PRO A 15 -4.39 9.79 1.85
C PRO A 15 -4.02 8.55 1.03
N VAL A 16 -4.34 7.33 1.47
CA VAL A 16 -4.16 6.09 0.71
C VAL A 16 -4.81 6.18 -0.66
N TYR A 17 -6.02 6.74 -0.78
CA TYR A 17 -6.71 6.82 -2.07
C TYR A 17 -5.97 7.73 -3.06
N LEU A 18 -5.46 8.87 -2.57
CA LEU A 18 -4.70 9.82 -3.37
C LEU A 18 -3.37 9.22 -3.82
N LYS A 19 -2.66 8.53 -2.91
CA LYS A 19 -1.43 7.81 -3.23
C LYS A 19 -1.70 6.68 -4.22
N ALA A 20 -2.78 5.93 -4.06
CA ALA A 20 -3.13 4.80 -4.94
C ALA A 20 -3.36 5.28 -6.37
N ALA A 21 -4.18 6.31 -6.55
CA ALA A 21 -4.45 6.89 -7.86
C ALA A 21 -3.17 7.43 -8.51
N ALA A 22 -2.32 8.10 -7.74
CA ALA A 22 -1.05 8.65 -8.24
C ALA A 22 0.03 7.61 -8.54
N LEU A 23 -0.01 6.44 -7.89
CA LEU A 23 0.95 5.34 -8.09
C LEU A 23 0.43 4.26 -9.05
N ASP A 24 -0.82 4.36 -9.52
CA ASP A 24 -1.31 3.54 -10.63
C ASP A 24 -0.79 4.12 -11.95
N PRO A 25 0.09 3.42 -12.69
CA PRO A 25 0.65 3.93 -13.93
C PRO A 25 -0.40 4.18 -15.03
N SER A 26 -1.57 3.53 -14.94
CA SER A 26 -2.67 3.73 -15.88
C SER A 26 -3.21 5.16 -15.85
N PHE A 27 -3.10 5.83 -14.68
CA PHE A 27 -3.66 7.16 -14.45
C PHE A 27 -2.63 8.19 -13.97
N ALA A 28 -1.69 7.81 -13.10
CA ALA A 28 -0.70 8.69 -12.48
C ALA A 28 -1.36 9.99 -11.96
N LEU A 29 -0.95 11.16 -12.43
CA LEU A 29 -1.56 12.46 -12.05
C LEU A 29 -2.62 12.95 -13.05
N MET A 30 -2.97 12.15 -14.05
CA MET A 30 -3.98 12.49 -15.07
C MET A 30 -5.38 12.73 -14.48
N TRP A 31 -5.66 12.35 -13.24
CA TRP A 31 -6.95 12.62 -12.59
C TRP A 31 -7.06 14.04 -12.04
N VAL A 32 -5.94 14.77 -11.92
CA VAL A 32 -5.91 16.17 -11.44
C VAL A 32 -6.21 17.17 -12.57
N GLU A 33 -5.80 16.86 -13.79
CA GLU A 33 -5.94 17.73 -14.97
C GLU A 33 -7.38 17.94 -15.49
N PRO A 34 -8.28 16.93 -15.54
CA PRO A 34 -9.57 16.98 -16.24
C PRO A 34 -10.61 17.89 -15.60
N HIS A 35 -10.37 18.40 -14.39
CA HIS A 35 -11.35 19.21 -13.69
C HIS A 35 -11.37 20.64 -14.25
N VAL A 36 -12.30 20.93 -15.17
CA VAL A 36 -12.45 22.24 -15.84
C VAL A 36 -12.82 23.36 -14.86
N LEU A 37 -13.38 23.03 -13.70
CA LEU A 37 -13.92 23.99 -12.73
C LEU A 37 -12.88 24.53 -11.73
N VAL A 38 -11.65 24.04 -11.77
CA VAL A 38 -10.61 24.35 -10.78
C VAL A 38 -9.47 25.12 -11.46
N SER A 39 -8.96 26.17 -10.80
CA SER A 39 -7.84 26.96 -11.32
C SER A 39 -6.57 26.12 -11.45
N CYS A 40 -5.67 26.50 -12.36
CA CYS A 40 -4.39 25.82 -12.54
C CYS A 40 -3.55 25.82 -11.25
N ASP A 41 -3.62 26.88 -10.45
CA ASP A 41 -2.88 26.99 -9.19
C ASP A 41 -3.29 25.92 -8.19
N ILE A 42 -4.61 25.70 -8.03
CA ILE A 42 -5.13 24.67 -7.12
C ILE A 42 -4.75 23.27 -7.63
N LYS A 43 -4.81 23.03 -8.94
CA LYS A 43 -4.37 21.76 -9.54
C LYS A 43 -2.90 21.48 -9.24
N ALA A 44 -2.04 22.49 -9.39
CA ALA A 44 -0.62 22.37 -9.09
C ALA A 44 -0.38 22.12 -7.59
N GLU A 45 -1.13 22.81 -6.71
CA GLU A 45 -1.08 22.60 -5.26
C GLU A 45 -1.46 21.16 -4.89
N VAL A 46 -2.56 20.64 -5.43
CA VAL A 46 -3.00 19.26 -5.17
C VAL A 46 -1.96 18.26 -5.68
N ALA A 47 -1.46 18.43 -6.91
CA ALA A 47 -0.43 17.54 -7.45
C ALA A 47 0.85 17.57 -6.57
N GLN A 48 1.24 18.73 -6.06
CA GLN A 48 2.38 18.86 -5.15
C GLN A 48 2.12 18.18 -3.80
N GLN A 49 0.93 18.37 -3.20
CA GLN A 49 0.55 17.72 -1.95
C GLN A 49 0.58 16.19 -2.06
N VAL A 50 0.08 15.64 -3.18
CA VAL A 50 0.11 14.19 -3.42
C VAL A 50 1.54 13.67 -3.57
N LYS A 51 2.40 14.39 -4.31
CA LYS A 51 3.83 14.03 -4.41
C LYS A 51 4.49 14.01 -3.04
N GLU A 52 4.24 15.02 -2.21
CA GLU A 52 4.79 15.12 -0.86
C GLU A 52 4.35 13.95 0.02
N LEU A 53 3.07 13.58 0.01
CA LEU A 53 2.54 12.43 0.74
C LEU A 53 3.25 11.11 0.36
N ILE A 54 3.55 10.93 -0.93
CA ILE A 54 4.29 9.76 -1.42
C ILE A 54 5.74 9.78 -0.93
N LEU A 55 6.39 10.95 -0.95
CA LEU A 55 7.78 11.10 -0.52
C LEU A 55 7.94 10.88 0.98
N GLN A 56 7.03 11.39 1.79
CA GLN A 56 7.00 11.16 3.23
C GLN A 56 6.93 9.66 3.54
N ASP A 57 5.97 8.96 2.91
CA ASP A 57 5.80 7.51 3.10
C ASP A 57 7.04 6.73 2.59
N ALA A 58 7.64 7.15 1.47
CA ALA A 58 8.87 6.55 0.97
C ALA A 58 10.03 6.65 1.97
N VAL A 59 10.17 7.78 2.67
CA VAL A 59 11.18 8.00 3.71
C VAL A 59 10.89 7.18 4.97
N GLU A 60 9.63 7.16 5.42
CA GLU A 60 9.19 6.35 6.57
C GLU A 60 9.44 4.86 6.34
N THR A 61 9.28 4.38 5.11
CA THR A 61 9.47 2.96 4.77
C THR A 61 10.93 2.52 4.78
N GLU A 62 11.88 3.45 4.67
CA GLU A 62 13.31 3.14 4.84
C GLU A 62 13.65 2.78 6.30
N HIS A 63 12.79 3.11 7.26
CA HIS A 63 12.83 2.52 8.59
C HIS A 63 12.18 1.13 8.52
N PRO A 64 12.86 0.05 8.95
CA PRO A 64 12.31 -1.29 8.83
C PRO A 64 10.99 -1.39 9.59
N MET A 65 9.93 -1.75 8.85
CA MET A 65 8.74 -2.36 9.40
C MET A 65 9.21 -3.68 10.03
N ALA A 66 9.61 -3.62 11.30
CA ALA A 66 9.75 -4.80 12.13
C ALA A 66 8.39 -5.49 12.11
N LEU A 67 8.34 -6.70 11.55
CA LEU A 67 7.24 -7.61 11.81
C LEU A 67 7.19 -7.72 13.34
N ALA A 68 6.14 -7.15 13.93
CA ALA A 68 5.85 -7.35 15.33
C ALA A 68 5.46 -8.82 15.50
N ASP A 69 6.47 -9.66 15.71
CA ASP A 69 6.28 -10.88 16.47
C ASP A 69 6.23 -10.43 17.94
N GLU A 70 5.04 -10.52 18.54
CA GLU A 70 4.87 -10.19 19.94
C GLU A 70 5.52 -11.30 20.77
N GLY A 71 6.73 -11.03 21.24
CA GLY A 71 7.39 -11.84 22.25
C GLY A 71 8.88 -11.95 22.02
N GLU A 72 9.63 -11.03 22.63
CA GLU A 72 10.90 -11.25 23.35
C GLU A 72 11.85 -10.06 23.15
N GLN A 73 12.06 -9.35 24.27
CA GLN A 73 13.04 -8.30 24.43
C GLN A 73 14.43 -8.95 24.43
N GLU A 74 15.10 -9.04 23.28
CA GLU A 74 16.49 -9.51 23.22
C GLU A 74 17.45 -8.55 22.52
N ASN A 75 18.67 -8.59 23.03
CA ASN A 75 19.75 -7.60 22.95
C ASN A 75 20.33 -7.44 21.54
N LEU A 76 20.70 -6.21 21.19
CA LEU A 76 20.94 -5.72 19.83
C LEU A 76 22.37 -5.93 19.28
N GLU A 77 23.12 -6.93 19.75
CA GLU A 77 24.55 -7.05 19.38
C GLU A 77 24.92 -8.25 18.47
N GLU A 78 24.02 -9.20 18.19
CA GLU A 78 24.35 -10.43 17.44
C GLU A 78 23.42 -10.76 16.26
N ALA A 79 22.86 -9.77 15.56
CA ALA A 79 22.08 -10.04 14.35
C ALA A 79 22.99 -10.31 13.12
N GLU A 80 23.59 -11.50 13.02
CA GLU A 80 24.36 -11.90 11.84
C GLU A 80 23.49 -12.47 10.70
N GLY A 81 23.90 -12.21 9.46
CA GLY A 81 23.40 -12.92 8.28
C GLY A 81 22.28 -12.19 7.53
N PHE A 82 21.02 -12.31 7.96
CA PHE A 82 19.88 -11.90 7.12
C PHE A 82 19.50 -10.42 7.26
N ALA A 83 19.35 -9.92 8.50
CA ALA A 83 19.02 -8.51 8.74
C ALA A 83 20.12 -7.60 8.18
N VAL A 84 21.39 -7.88 8.48
CA VAL A 84 22.54 -7.14 7.93
C VAL A 84 22.61 -7.23 6.41
N TYR A 85 22.25 -8.37 5.80
CA TYR A 85 22.20 -8.51 4.34
C TYR A 85 21.10 -7.65 3.70
N ILE A 86 19.90 -7.64 4.29
CA ILE A 86 18.80 -6.78 3.86
C ILE A 86 19.21 -5.29 3.99
N HIS A 87 19.82 -4.90 5.11
CA HIS A 87 20.30 -3.52 5.32
C HIS A 87 21.46 -3.15 4.36
N LYS A 88 22.41 -4.05 4.11
CA LYS A 88 23.49 -3.82 3.12
C LYS A 88 22.96 -3.72 1.69
N ARG A 89 21.92 -4.50 1.35
CA ARG A 89 21.28 -4.44 0.03
C ARG A 89 20.51 -3.14 -0.16
N GLN A 90 19.77 -2.70 0.86
CA GLN A 90 19.09 -1.40 0.85
C GLN A 90 20.08 -0.23 0.70
N LYS A 91 21.20 -0.26 1.44
CA LYS A 91 22.25 0.78 1.36
C LYS A 91 22.96 0.83 0.00
N LYS A 92 22.96 -0.27 -0.77
CA LYS A 92 23.51 -0.34 -2.13
C LYS A 92 22.52 0.14 -3.20
N GLU A 93 21.21 0.04 -2.93
CA GLU A 93 20.12 0.51 -3.80
C GLU A 93 19.79 2.01 -3.57
N ALA A 94 20.24 2.61 -2.45
CA ALA A 94 20.11 4.03 -2.09
C ALA A 94 20.94 5.02 -2.96
N LYS A 95 21.20 4.71 -4.24
CA LYS A 95 21.89 5.65 -5.15
C LYS A 95 20.95 6.67 -5.78
N THR A 96 19.63 6.46 -5.74
CA THR A 96 18.62 7.38 -6.29
C THR A 96 17.67 7.84 -5.18
N THR A 97 17.61 9.15 -4.96
CA THR A 97 16.71 9.76 -3.97
C THR A 97 15.24 9.45 -4.32
N PRO A 98 14.34 9.28 -3.33
CA PRO A 98 12.91 9.03 -3.60
C PRO A 98 12.27 10.07 -4.52
N ALA A 99 12.69 11.34 -4.41
CA ALA A 99 12.26 12.41 -5.29
C ALA A 99 12.64 12.18 -6.77
N LEU A 100 13.85 11.69 -7.03
CA LEU A 100 14.31 11.36 -8.39
C LEU A 100 13.59 10.12 -8.93
N GLN A 101 13.28 9.15 -8.08
CA GLN A 101 12.47 7.99 -8.48
C GLN A 101 11.05 8.42 -8.87
N LEU A 102 10.44 9.33 -8.10
CA LEU A 102 9.10 9.84 -8.38
C LEU A 102 9.05 10.65 -9.68
N SER A 103 10.04 11.52 -9.94
CA SER A 103 10.09 12.24 -11.21
C SER A 103 10.31 11.30 -12.40
N HIS A 104 11.19 10.29 -12.26
CA HIS A 104 11.39 9.27 -13.27
C HIS A 104 10.12 8.48 -13.55
N TYR A 105 9.41 8.06 -12.50
CA TYR A 105 8.13 7.35 -12.59
C TYR A 105 7.10 8.13 -13.41
N LEU A 106 6.87 9.40 -13.11
CA LEU A 106 5.87 10.23 -13.80
C LEU A 106 6.15 10.37 -15.30
N ASN A 107 7.40 10.24 -15.74
CA ASN A 107 7.77 10.30 -17.15
C ASN A 107 7.56 8.97 -17.90
N ILE A 108 7.48 7.84 -17.19
CA ILE A 108 7.41 6.50 -17.81
C ILE A 108 6.08 5.78 -17.56
N ALA A 109 5.24 6.27 -16.65
CA ALA A 109 4.06 5.58 -16.16
C ALA A 109 2.95 5.39 -17.22
N GLU A 110 2.87 6.29 -18.20
CA GLU A 110 1.69 6.55 -19.03
C GLU A 110 0.94 5.30 -19.54
N GLY A 111 -0.27 5.09 -19.00
CA GLY A 111 -1.24 4.12 -19.50
C GLY A 111 -0.85 2.66 -19.27
N GLN A 112 0.16 2.36 -18.45
CA GLN A 112 0.65 1.00 -18.26
C GLN A 112 -0.13 0.22 -17.20
N ASN A 113 -0.20 -1.10 -17.38
CA ASN A 113 -0.75 -1.98 -16.37
C ASN A 113 0.09 -1.94 -15.08
N ALA A 114 -0.54 -1.62 -13.94
CA ALA A 114 0.14 -1.44 -12.67
C ALA A 114 0.96 -2.66 -12.23
N PHE A 115 0.39 -3.87 -12.35
CA PHE A 115 1.07 -5.09 -11.91
C PHE A 115 2.36 -5.35 -12.70
N LEU A 116 2.28 -5.28 -14.03
CA LEU A 116 3.44 -5.49 -14.90
C LEU A 116 4.49 -4.39 -14.73
N PHE A 117 4.04 -3.14 -14.68
CA PHE A 117 4.92 -1.97 -14.54
C PHE A 117 5.77 -2.07 -13.27
N TRP A 118 5.13 -2.30 -12.12
CA TRP A 118 5.83 -2.36 -10.84
C TRP A 118 6.71 -3.61 -10.73
N ALA A 119 6.30 -4.73 -11.31
CA ALA A 119 7.13 -5.94 -11.38
C ALA A 119 8.44 -5.70 -12.16
N LEU A 120 8.37 -5.00 -13.29
CA LEU A 120 9.52 -4.69 -14.15
C LEU A 120 10.44 -3.61 -13.52
N ASN A 121 9.85 -2.59 -12.90
CA ASN A 121 10.58 -1.42 -12.40
C ASN A 121 11.00 -1.51 -10.92
N ARG A 122 10.74 -2.62 -10.22
CA ARG A 122 11.07 -2.79 -8.79
C ARG A 122 12.53 -2.50 -8.42
N LYS A 123 13.47 -2.75 -9.34
CA LYS A 123 14.91 -2.48 -9.13
C LYS A 123 15.30 -1.04 -9.50
N THR A 124 14.56 -0.42 -10.40
CA THR A 124 14.80 0.93 -10.91
C THR A 124 14.20 1.98 -9.97
N LEU A 125 13.08 1.65 -9.35
CA LEU A 125 12.29 2.50 -8.47
C LEU A 125 12.08 1.83 -7.09
N PRO A 126 13.15 1.43 -6.37
CA PRO A 126 13.03 0.57 -5.18
C PRO A 126 12.25 1.22 -4.03
N SER A 127 12.49 2.50 -3.74
CA SER A 127 11.80 3.20 -2.63
C SER A 127 10.32 3.40 -2.98
N LEU A 128 10.04 3.79 -4.23
CA LEU A 128 8.67 4.02 -4.70
C LEU A 128 7.87 2.72 -4.82
N PHE A 129 8.51 1.63 -5.27
CA PHE A 129 7.91 0.30 -5.37
C PHE A 129 7.40 -0.18 -4.01
N ARG A 130 8.14 0.05 -2.92
CA ARG A 130 7.72 -0.32 -1.56
C ARG A 130 6.47 0.43 -1.09
N VAL A 131 6.33 1.70 -1.47
CA VAL A 131 5.10 2.46 -1.23
C VAL A 131 3.97 1.91 -2.09
N ALA A 132 4.21 1.74 -3.40
CA ALA A 132 3.21 1.28 -4.35
C ALA A 132 2.58 -0.05 -3.97
N ILE A 133 3.39 -1.07 -3.61
CA ILE A 133 2.83 -2.37 -3.22
C ILE A 133 1.94 -2.30 -1.98
N ARG A 134 2.25 -1.43 -1.01
CA ARG A 134 1.45 -1.30 0.22
C ARG A 134 0.13 -0.62 -0.06
N VAL A 135 0.18 0.50 -0.79
CA VAL A 135 -0.99 1.31 -1.10
C VAL A 135 -1.91 0.57 -2.08
N LEU A 136 -1.37 -0.06 -3.12
CA LEU A 136 -2.15 -0.78 -4.13
C LEU A 136 -2.67 -2.15 -3.64
N ALA A 137 -2.11 -2.71 -2.57
CA ALA A 137 -2.64 -3.93 -1.94
C ALA A 137 -3.89 -3.67 -1.10
N VAL A 138 -4.23 -2.41 -0.79
CA VAL A 138 -5.45 -2.08 -0.06
C VAL A 138 -6.65 -2.36 -0.96
N PRO A 139 -7.55 -3.29 -0.58
CA PRO A 139 -8.72 -3.57 -1.39
C PRO A 139 -9.66 -2.37 -1.39
N ALA A 140 -10.25 -2.05 -2.54
CA ALA A 140 -11.18 -0.93 -2.69
C ALA A 140 -12.52 -1.14 -1.96
N SER A 141 -12.83 -2.37 -1.54
CA SER A 141 -14.06 -2.70 -0.83
C SER A 141 -13.87 -3.88 0.13
N THR A 142 -14.83 -4.05 1.03
CA THR A 142 -14.94 -5.19 1.96
C THR A 142 -15.45 -6.47 1.29
N ALA A 143 -15.87 -6.42 0.03
CA ALA A 143 -16.45 -7.58 -0.67
C ALA A 143 -15.58 -8.86 -0.64
N PRO A 144 -14.24 -8.81 -0.73
CA PRO A 144 -13.41 -10.01 -0.55
C PRO A 144 -13.54 -10.62 0.86
N ALA A 145 -13.59 -9.79 1.90
CA ALA A 145 -13.77 -10.26 3.28
C ALA A 145 -15.20 -10.77 3.52
N GLU A 146 -16.22 -10.07 3.00
CA GLU A 146 -17.61 -10.50 3.03
C GLU A 146 -17.81 -11.86 2.34
N ARG A 147 -17.08 -12.11 1.24
CA ARG A 147 -17.08 -13.42 0.58
C ARG A 147 -16.56 -14.50 1.53
N VAL A 148 -15.48 -14.24 2.28
CA VAL A 148 -14.98 -15.19 3.29
C VAL A 148 -16.04 -15.43 4.38
N PHE A 149 -16.70 -14.39 4.88
CA PHE A 149 -17.77 -14.54 5.88
C PHE A 149 -18.99 -15.31 5.34
N SER A 150 -19.36 -15.10 4.07
CA SER A 150 -20.44 -15.84 3.42
C SER A 150 -20.13 -17.34 3.35
N HIS A 151 -18.91 -17.72 2.94
CA HIS A 151 -18.47 -19.11 3.01
C HIS A 151 -18.41 -19.64 4.44
N GLY A 152 -17.96 -18.80 5.39
CA GLY A 152 -17.99 -19.10 6.82
C GLY A 152 -19.40 -19.43 7.32
N GLY A 153 -20.42 -18.68 6.88
CA GLY A 153 -21.83 -18.95 7.19
C GLY A 153 -22.36 -20.25 6.59
N ILE A 154 -21.80 -20.71 5.48
CA ILE A 154 -22.11 -22.05 4.92
C ILE A 154 -21.47 -23.15 5.77
N ILE A 155 -20.24 -22.93 6.24
CA ILE A 155 -19.50 -23.88 7.11
C ILE A 155 -20.17 -23.96 8.49
N VAL A 156 -20.54 -22.81 9.06
CA VAL A 156 -21.26 -22.67 10.34
C VAL A 156 -22.77 -22.60 10.07
N CYS A 157 -23.40 -23.76 9.92
CA CYS A 157 -24.85 -23.85 9.78
C CYS A 157 -25.48 -24.50 11.01
N HIS A 158 -26.80 -24.40 11.17
CA HIS A 158 -27.53 -24.94 12.33
C HIS A 158 -27.24 -26.43 12.58
N HIS A 159 -27.04 -27.22 11.53
CA HIS A 159 -26.70 -28.65 11.63
C HIS A 159 -25.21 -28.93 11.91
N ARG A 160 -24.35 -27.91 11.84
CA ARG A 160 -22.89 -27.96 12.10
C ARG A 160 -22.48 -26.99 13.21
N ALA A 161 -23.34 -26.82 14.21
CA ALA A 161 -23.14 -25.83 15.29
C ALA A 161 -22.10 -26.26 16.36
N GLN A 162 -21.57 -27.48 16.31
CA GLN A 162 -20.59 -28.00 17.28
C GLN A 162 -19.12 -27.80 16.85
N LEU A 163 -18.86 -26.87 15.93
CA LEU A 163 -17.49 -26.55 15.53
C LEU A 163 -16.83 -25.66 16.60
N THR A 164 -15.65 -26.06 17.05
CA THR A 164 -14.77 -25.15 17.80
C THR A 164 -14.29 -24.02 16.89
N ASP A 165 -14.03 -22.85 17.46
CA ASP A 165 -13.39 -21.69 16.81
C ASP A 165 -12.14 -22.08 16.02
N ARG A 166 -11.24 -22.87 16.60
CA ARG A 166 -10.00 -23.31 15.95
C ARG A 166 -10.26 -24.14 14.69
N LEU A 167 -11.22 -25.05 14.74
CA LEU A 167 -11.59 -25.89 13.61
C LEU A 167 -12.24 -25.05 12.50
N LEU A 168 -13.10 -24.09 12.87
CA LEU A 168 -13.70 -23.18 11.92
C LEU A 168 -12.66 -22.34 11.18
N VAL A 169 -11.71 -21.75 11.90
CA VAL A 169 -10.61 -20.97 11.31
C VAL A 169 -9.80 -21.83 10.34
N ASN A 170 -9.45 -23.06 10.72
CA ASN A 170 -8.72 -23.99 9.85
C ASN A 170 -9.51 -24.35 8.58
N LEU A 171 -10.82 -24.58 8.70
CA LEU A 171 -11.68 -24.89 7.54
C LEU A 171 -11.79 -23.69 6.59
N ILE A 172 -11.97 -22.48 7.12
CA ILE A 172 -11.98 -21.25 6.31
C ILE A 172 -10.63 -21.07 5.62
N PHE A 173 -9.52 -21.22 6.36
CA PHE A 173 -8.17 -21.11 5.80
C PHE A 173 -7.94 -22.10 4.65
N CYS A 174 -8.29 -23.37 4.83
CA CYS A 174 -8.21 -24.38 3.78
C CYS A 174 -9.10 -24.01 2.58
N ASN A 175 -10.31 -23.52 2.80
CA ASN A 175 -11.22 -23.13 1.72
C ASN A 175 -10.72 -21.91 0.92
N CYS A 176 -10.02 -20.98 1.56
CA CYS A 176 -9.46 -19.80 0.88
C CYS A 176 -8.16 -20.06 0.12
N ASN A 177 -7.46 -21.17 0.40
CA ASN A 177 -6.14 -21.50 -0.15
C ASN A 177 -6.08 -22.85 -0.88
N ALA A 178 -7.23 -23.48 -1.13
CA ALA A 178 -7.34 -24.70 -1.94
C ALA A 178 -7.17 -24.40 -3.43
#